data_AF-A0A351GRW4-F1
#
_entry.id   AF-A0A351GRW4-F1
#
_cell.length_a   1.000
_cell.length_b   1.000
_cell.length_c   1.000
_cell.angle_alpha   90.00
_cell.angle_beta   90.00
_cell.angle_gamma   90.00
#
_symmetry.space_group_name_H-M   'P 1'
#
loop_
_entity.id
_entity.type
_entity.pdbx_description
1 polymer ?
#
loop_
_entity_poly.entity_id
_entity_poly.type
_entity_poly.pdbx_seq_one_letter_code
_entity_poly.pdbx_strand_id
1 'polypeptide(L)'
;MFNALVVNKDEESGKTSAAVEKISTDQLPAGNVVVNVEYSTVNYKDGLCIGPGGGLVREYPHVPGIDFAGTIESSDDLRYRTGDSVVLTGWR
;
A
#
# COMPACT_ATOMS: atom_id res chain seq x y z
N MET A 1 1.78 0.87 -15.38
CA MET A 1 2.47 -0.07 -14.48
C MET A 1 3.46 0.71 -13.63
N PHE A 2 3.62 0.33 -12.38
CA PHE A 2 4.56 0.92 -11.42
C PHE A 2 5.07 -0.16 -10.45
N ASN A 3 6.13 0.13 -9.70
CA ASN A 3 6.69 -0.82 -8.73
C ASN A 3 5.94 -0.74 -7.40
N ALA A 4 5.68 -1.88 -6.77
CA ALA A 4 5.16 -1.97 -5.41
C ALA A 4 5.85 -3.13 -4.67
N LEU A 5 5.97 -3.02 -3.34
CA LEU A 5 6.31 -4.17 -2.50
C LEU A 5 5.04 -4.99 -2.31
N VAL A 6 5.02 -6.22 -2.83
CA VAL A 6 3.87 -7.12 -2.74
C VAL A 6 4.23 -8.29 -1.84
N VAL A 7 3.40 -8.54 -0.84
CA VAL A 7 3.47 -9.71 0.01
C VAL A 7 2.44 -10.72 -0.47
N ASN A 8 2.91 -11.89 -0.87
CA ASN A 8 2.10 -13.05 -1.20
C ASN A 8 2.08 -14.03 -0.02
N LYS A 9 1.05 -14.87 0.05
CA LYS A 9 0.98 -15.97 1.00
C LYS A 9 0.65 -17.26 0.26
N ASP A 10 1.48 -18.26 0.49
CA ASP A 10 1.23 -19.61 0.02
C ASP A 10 0.16 -20.26 0.90
N GLU A 11 -0.99 -20.61 0.31
CA GLU A 11 -2.16 -21.12 1.06
C GLU A 11 -1.91 -22.51 1.68
N GLU A 12 -1.02 -23.32 1.09
CA GLU A 12 -0.75 -24.68 1.57
C GLU A 12 0.23 -24.68 2.75
N SER A 13 1.33 -23.95 2.64
CA SER A 13 2.39 -23.88 3.65
C SER A 13 2.23 -22.74 4.65
N GLY A 14 1.36 -21.76 4.35
CA GLY A 14 1.16 -20.55 5.13
C GLY A 14 2.34 -19.56 5.10
N LYS A 15 3.39 -19.84 4.32
CA LYS A 15 4.58 -19.00 4.22
C LYS A 15 4.29 -17.74 3.41
N THR A 16 4.77 -16.61 3.91
CA THR A 16 4.72 -15.34 3.18
C THR A 16 6.01 -15.09 2.42
N SER A 17 5.91 -14.38 1.29
CA SER A 17 7.05 -13.88 0.53
C SER A 17 6.79 -12.44 0.12
N ALA A 18 7.79 -11.57 0.27
CA ALA A 18 7.71 -10.16 -0.11
C ALA A 18 8.69 -9.88 -1.25
N ALA A 19 8.20 -9.28 -2.34
CA ALA A 19 9.02 -8.93 -3.50
C ALA A 19 8.60 -7.58 -4.08
N VAL A 20 9.55 -6.88 -4.69
CA VAL A 20 9.22 -5.71 -5.53
C VAL A 20 8.70 -6.23 -6.86
N GLU A 21 7.45 -5.93 -7.15
CA GLU A 21 6.74 -6.38 -8.35
C GLU A 21 6.22 -5.18 -9.15
N LYS A 22 6.00 -5.39 -10.45
CA LYS A 22 5.30 -4.41 -11.28
C LYS A 22 3.80 -4.70 -11.24
N ILE A 23 3.02 -3.72 -10.81
CA ILE A 23 1.56 -3.78 -10.80
C ILE A 23 0.96 -2.66 -11.66
N SER A 24 -0.30 -2.80 -12.05
CA SER A 24 -1.08 -1.76 -12.73
C SER A 24 -2.12 -1.14 -11.80
N THR A 25 -2.66 0.01 -12.19
CA THR A 25 -3.63 0.77 -11.39
C THR A 25 -4.94 0.02 -11.19
N ASP A 26 -5.33 -0.88 -12.10
CA ASP A 26 -6.50 -1.76 -11.97
C ASP A 26 -6.34 -2.86 -10.89
N GLN A 27 -5.11 -3.09 -10.40
CA GLN A 27 -4.86 -3.99 -9.27
C GLN A 27 -4.95 -3.28 -7.92
N LEU A 28 -5.10 -1.95 -7.89
CA LEU A 28 -5.31 -1.21 -6.65
C LEU A 28 -6.76 -1.40 -6.14
N PRO A 29 -6.98 -1.35 -4.82
CA PRO A 29 -8.33 -1.36 -4.27
C PRO A 29 -9.10 -0.12 -4.74
N ALA A 30 -10.44 -0.23 -4.77
CA ALA A 30 -11.29 0.92 -5.06
C ALA A 30 -11.07 2.05 -4.02
N GLY A 31 -10.97 3.27 -4.51
CA GLY A 31 -10.78 4.47 -3.70
C GLY A 31 -11.13 5.73 -4.50
N ASN A 32 -11.35 6.85 -3.80
CA ASN A 32 -11.78 8.11 -4.42
C ASN A 32 -10.60 9.03 -4.79
N VAL A 33 -9.39 8.72 -4.33
CA VAL A 33 -8.20 9.56 -4.54
C VAL A 33 -7.03 8.64 -4.88
N VAL A 34 -6.38 8.90 -6.01
CA VAL A 34 -5.14 8.24 -6.43
C VAL A 34 -3.98 9.18 -6.13
N VAL A 35 -2.94 8.65 -5.47
CA VAL A 35 -1.77 9.43 -5.05
C VAL A 35 -0.52 8.83 -5.66
N ASN A 36 0.26 9.67 -6.34
CA ASN A 36 1.64 9.37 -6.72
C ASN A 36 2.52 9.46 -5.47
N VAL A 37 2.80 8.31 -4.87
CA VAL A 37 3.62 8.21 -3.65
C VAL A 37 5.05 8.60 -3.95
N GLU A 38 5.57 9.56 -3.18
CA GLU A 38 6.97 10.02 -3.26
C GLU A 38 7.82 9.41 -2.14
N TYR A 39 7.22 9.26 -0.95
CA TYR A 39 7.89 8.73 0.22
C TYR A 39 6.96 7.83 1.04
N SER A 40 7.58 6.87 1.72
CA SER A 40 7.01 6.09 2.81
C SER A 40 8.08 5.92 3.89
N THR A 41 7.80 5.11 4.90
CA THR A 41 8.71 4.81 6.02
C THR A 41 8.55 3.36 6.45
N VAL A 42 9.38 2.90 7.39
CA VAL A 42 9.30 1.55 7.97
C VAL A 42 9.08 1.68 9.47
N ASN A 43 7.86 1.37 9.91
CA ASN A 43 7.50 1.28 11.31
C ASN A 43 7.60 -0.16 11.82
N TYR A 44 7.45 -0.33 13.14
CA TYR A 44 7.35 -1.66 13.75
C TYR A 44 6.18 -2.48 13.16
N LYS A 45 5.02 -1.85 12.95
CA LYS A 45 3.84 -2.49 12.33
C LYS A 45 4.12 -2.92 10.89
N ASP A 46 4.90 -2.14 10.13
CA ASP A 46 5.25 -2.50 8.76
C ASP A 46 6.11 -3.76 8.72
N GLY A 47 7.06 -3.91 9.65
CA GLY A 47 7.84 -5.14 9.78
C GLY A 47 6.97 -6.39 10.01
N LEU A 48 5.90 -6.26 10.79
CA LEU A 48 4.93 -7.34 10.98
C LEU A 48 4.18 -7.66 9.68
N CYS A 49 3.71 -6.63 8.96
CA CYS A 49 2.92 -6.78 7.75
C CYS A 49 3.74 -7.24 6.53
N ILE A 50 5.03 -6.88 6.46
CA ILE A 50 5.97 -7.32 5.41
C ILE A 50 6.38 -8.78 5.62
N GLY A 51 6.56 -9.19 6.88
CA GLY A 51 7.00 -10.54 7.24
C GLY A 51 5.82 -11.52 7.40
N PRO A 52 5.60 -12.11 8.59
CA PRO A 52 4.61 -13.16 8.80
C PRO A 52 3.15 -12.67 8.82
N GLY A 53 2.91 -11.37 8.63
CA GLY A 53 1.59 -10.72 8.70
C GLY A 53 1.20 -10.28 10.12
N GLY A 54 1.73 -10.90 11.17
CA GLY A 54 1.51 -10.50 12.58
C GLY A 54 0.05 -10.53 13.03
N GLY A 55 -0.82 -11.28 12.35
CA GLY A 55 -2.28 -11.27 12.57
C GLY A 55 -2.98 -9.97 12.13
N LEU A 56 -2.24 -9.03 11.52
CA LEU A 56 -2.74 -7.73 11.07
C LEU A 56 -3.21 -7.79 9.61
N VAL A 57 -2.49 -8.52 8.76
CA VAL A 57 -2.84 -8.72 7.35
C VAL A 57 -3.88 -9.84 7.23
N ARG A 58 -5.01 -9.55 6.60
CA ARG A 58 -6.14 -10.49 6.45
C ARG A 58 -6.33 -11.00 5.02
N GLU A 59 -5.86 -10.24 4.04
CA GLU A 59 -6.05 -10.52 2.61
C GLU A 59 -4.68 -10.47 1.93
N TYR A 60 -4.41 -11.47 1.09
CA TYR A 60 -3.22 -11.57 0.26
C TYR A 60 -3.66 -11.72 -1.22
N PRO A 61 -2.91 -11.17 -2.19
CA PRO A 61 -1.68 -10.37 -2.05
C PRO A 61 -1.90 -9.02 -1.33
N HIS A 62 -0.89 -8.55 -0.61
CA HIS A 62 -0.95 -7.34 0.21
C HIS A 62 0.19 -6.37 -0.15
N VAL A 63 -0.13 -5.08 -0.31
CA VAL A 63 0.87 -4.00 -0.41
C VAL A 63 0.97 -3.33 0.97
N PRO A 64 2.04 -3.59 1.76
CA PRO A 64 2.20 -3.03 3.10
C PRO A 64 2.72 -1.58 3.04
N GLY A 65 2.79 -0.94 4.20
CA GLY A 65 3.17 0.46 4.36
C GLY A 65 2.03 1.25 4.97
N ILE A 66 2.08 1.49 6.28
CA ILE A 66 1.01 2.19 6.98
C ILE A 66 0.98 3.70 6.72
N ASP A 67 2.07 4.25 6.19
CA ASP A 67 2.22 5.68 5.93
C ASP A 67 2.70 5.95 4.51
N PHE A 68 2.27 7.07 3.93
CA PHE A 68 2.88 7.64 2.72
C PHE A 68 2.76 9.16 2.70
N ALA A 69 3.62 9.79 1.89
CA ALA A 69 3.47 11.17 1.44
C ALA A 69 3.66 11.23 -0.08
N GLY A 70 2.91 12.09 -0.76
CA GLY A 70 2.99 12.22 -2.21
C GLY A 70 2.03 13.26 -2.74
N THR A 71 1.81 13.20 -4.06
CA THR A 71 1.01 14.17 -4.79
C THR A 71 -0.22 13.52 -5.40
N ILE A 72 -1.38 14.15 -5.29
CA ILE A 72 -2.64 13.63 -5.84
C ILE A 72 -2.55 13.58 -7.37
N GLU A 73 -2.76 12.40 -7.94
CA GLU A 73 -2.84 12.15 -9.37
C GLU A 73 -4.25 12.43 -9.89
N SER A 74 -5.27 11.83 -9.25
CA SER A 74 -6.68 12.02 -9.58
C SER A 74 -7.55 11.92 -8.32
N SER A 75 -8.72 12.56 -8.35
CA SER A 75 -9.66 12.57 -7.25
C SER A 75 -11.10 12.75 -7.74
N ASP A 76 -12.01 11.93 -7.22
CA ASP A 76 -13.45 12.09 -7.33
C ASP A 76 -14.05 12.82 -6.10
N ASP A 77 -13.20 13.24 -5.14
CA ASP A 77 -13.59 13.93 -3.91
C ASP A 77 -13.21 15.42 -3.97
N LEU A 78 -14.18 16.31 -3.72
CA LEU A 78 -13.99 17.77 -3.81
C LEU A 78 -12.96 18.35 -2.83
N ARG A 79 -12.59 17.60 -1.77
CA ARG A 79 -11.60 18.04 -0.77
C ARG A 79 -10.16 17.94 -1.27
N TYR A 80 -9.92 17.18 -2.33
CA TYR A 80 -8.59 16.78 -2.81
C TYR A 80 -8.50 17.05 -4.31
N ARG A 81 -7.51 17.83 -4.74
CA ARG A 81 -7.34 18.20 -6.16
C ARG A 81 -6.04 17.61 -6.71
N THR A 82 -6.04 17.27 -8.00
CA THR A 82 -4.81 16.89 -8.71
C THR A 82 -3.72 17.94 -8.49
N GLY A 83 -2.54 17.49 -8.08
CA GLY A 83 -1.40 18.35 -7.77
C GLY A 83 -1.25 18.72 -6.29
N ASP A 84 -2.24 18.45 -5.44
CA ASP A 84 -2.13 18.69 -4.00
C ASP A 84 -1.17 17.67 -3.36
N SER A 85 -0.28 18.16 -2.48
CA SER A 85 0.57 17.30 -1.65
C SER A 85 -0.21 16.80 -0.43
N VAL A 86 -0.13 15.50 -0.17
CA VAL A 86 -0.87 14.82 0.89
C VAL A 86 0.01 13.90 1.71
N VAL A 87 -0.42 13.66 2.94
CA VAL A 87 0.15 12.67 3.86
C VAL A 87 -0.98 11.75 4.31
N LEU A 88 -0.72 10.45 4.30
CA LEU A 88 -1.54 9.43 4.95
C LEU A 88 -0.71 8.77 6.04
N THR A 89 -1.29 8.59 7.21
CA THR A 89 -0.68 7.79 8.28
C THR A 89 -1.66 6.80 8.86
N GLY A 90 -1.12 5.69 9.36
CA GLY A 90 -1.85 4.52 9.83
C GLY A 90 -2.59 4.67 11.15
N TRP A 91 -3.19 5.84 11.41
CA TRP A 91 -4.03 6.05 12.58
C TRP A 91 -5.44 5.48 12.35
N ARG A 92 -5.73 4.40 13.07
CA ARG A 92 -7.07 3.91 13.35
C ARG A 92 -7.12 3.40 14.78
#